data_AF-A0A8T1VI31-F1
#
_entry.id   AF-A0A8T1VI31-F1
#
_cell.length_a   1.000
_cell.length_b   1.000
_cell.length_c   1.000
_cell.angle_alpha   90.00
_cell.angle_beta   90.00
_cell.angle_gamma   90.00
#
_symmetry.space_group_name_H-M   'P 1'
#
loop_
_entity.id
_entity.type
_entity.pdbx_description
1 polymer ?
#
loop_
_entity_poly.entity_id
_entity_poly.type
_entity_poly.pdbx_seq_one_letter_code
_entity_poly.pdbx_strand_id
1 'polypeptide(L)'
;MARTIHGFLVFLTLAAAFALPVQSQTTSEAQSTLRPVILLTGDSLTEQGTYPKVDGWVALLQARYTRSTDIITRGLSGYNTKWFLNNPEVHVPIEEFTENLREIVRGFQKAAPSAKLLVITPPHIDDAARVKYAAQRTDAKRGLVDRSNAATAEYAHACVAVANELKVSVLDLYALFNAMTVEARNAMLVDGIHFNVAGNELVEKQFRNKLSSDFSALVSSLSTSQFPAASKYMGEDP
;
A
#
# COMPACT_ATOMS: atom_id res chain seq x y z
N MET A 1 0.15 -39.47 0.48
CA MET A 1 0.73 -38.67 -0.61
C MET A 1 0.57 -37.20 -0.26
N ALA A 2 1.65 -36.55 0.16
CA ALA A 2 1.66 -35.12 0.47
C ALA A 2 1.51 -34.33 -0.84
N ARG A 3 0.45 -33.53 -0.96
CA ARG A 3 0.27 -32.61 -2.09
C ARG A 3 1.15 -31.40 -1.85
N THR A 4 2.23 -31.29 -2.61
CA THR A 4 3.08 -30.11 -2.69
C THR A 4 2.25 -28.94 -3.23
N ILE A 5 1.93 -27.97 -2.37
CA ILE A 5 1.24 -26.75 -2.76
C ILE A 5 2.26 -25.88 -3.52
N HIS A 6 2.09 -25.76 -4.83
CA HIS A 6 2.98 -25.00 -5.69
C HIS A 6 2.50 -23.54 -5.79
N GLY A 7 3.24 -22.63 -5.16
CA GLY A 7 3.36 -21.22 -5.56
C GLY A 7 2.28 -20.27 -5.04
N PHE A 8 2.46 -19.78 -3.81
CA PHE A 8 1.78 -18.57 -3.33
C PHE A 8 2.50 -17.32 -3.85
N LEU A 9 1.76 -16.43 -4.53
CA LEU A 9 2.20 -15.04 -4.74
C LEU A 9 1.84 -14.26 -3.48
N VAL A 10 2.87 -13.74 -2.81
CA VAL A 10 2.77 -13.01 -1.56
C VAL A 10 2.66 -11.52 -1.85
N PHE A 11 1.59 -10.89 -1.37
CA PHE A 11 1.36 -9.46 -1.55
C PHE A 11 2.09 -8.66 -0.47
N LEU A 12 2.81 -7.61 -0.90
CA LEU A 12 3.40 -6.64 -0.01
C LEU A 12 2.97 -5.24 -0.46
N THR A 13 2.23 -4.56 0.40
CA THR A 13 2.05 -3.11 0.37
C THR A 13 2.88 -2.51 1.50
N LEU A 14 3.91 -1.74 1.17
CA LEU A 14 4.69 -0.98 2.14
C LEU A 14 4.50 0.50 1.87
N ALA A 15 3.86 1.22 2.78
CA ALA A 15 3.75 2.66 2.71
C ALA A 15 4.83 3.30 3.58
N ALA A 16 5.84 3.89 2.97
CA ALA A 16 6.83 4.68 3.68
C ALA A 16 6.51 6.17 3.51
N ALA A 17 6.14 6.88 4.58
CA ALA A 17 6.02 8.33 4.51
C ALA A 17 7.41 8.95 4.62
N PHE A 18 7.94 9.45 3.49
CA PHE A 18 9.23 10.12 3.43
C PHE A 18 9.04 11.62 3.64
N ALA A 19 9.72 12.23 4.60
CA ALA A 19 9.97 13.66 4.52
C ALA A 19 11.31 13.86 3.80
N LEU A 20 11.40 13.54 2.49
CA LEU A 20 12.53 14.02 1.69
C LEU A 20 12.19 15.41 1.18
N PRO A 21 13.06 16.41 1.39
CA PRO A 21 12.84 17.76 0.89
C PRO A 21 12.78 17.79 -0.64
N VAL A 22 11.59 17.98 -1.21
CA VAL A 22 11.48 18.49 -2.59
C VAL A 22 11.34 20.00 -2.49
N GLN A 23 12.28 20.72 -3.09
CA GLN A 23 12.23 22.16 -3.17
C GLN A 23 11.12 22.52 -4.18
N SER A 24 10.04 23.12 -3.69
CA SER A 24 8.94 23.59 -4.54
C SER A 24 9.50 24.66 -5.49
N GLN A 25 9.65 24.33 -6.78
CA GLN A 25 10.08 25.29 -7.79
C GLN A 25 8.92 26.20 -8.17
N THR A 26 8.69 27.22 -7.36
CA THR A 26 8.03 28.46 -7.77
C THR A 26 8.96 29.60 -7.40
N THR A 27 9.17 30.53 -8.34
CA THR A 27 10.12 31.67 -8.29
C THR A 27 9.77 32.74 -7.25
N SER A 28 9.09 32.38 -6.17
CA SER A 28 8.62 33.30 -5.13
C SER A 28 9.39 33.03 -3.84
N GLU A 29 9.96 34.08 -3.26
CA GLU A 29 10.69 34.14 -1.97
C GLU A 29 9.82 33.81 -0.74
N ALA A 30 8.75 33.02 -0.88
CA ALA A 30 7.94 32.56 0.23
C ALA A 30 8.66 31.43 0.96
N GLN A 31 9.14 31.74 2.16
CA GLN A 31 9.52 30.83 3.26
C GLN A 31 9.40 29.33 2.92
N SER A 32 10.52 28.70 2.55
CA SER A 32 10.56 27.33 2.03
C SER A 32 10.20 26.30 3.11
N THR A 33 8.91 26.07 3.34
CA THR A 33 8.47 24.86 4.03
C THR A 33 8.54 23.71 3.03
N LEU A 34 9.35 22.70 3.35
CA LEU A 34 9.58 21.55 2.48
C LEU A 34 8.29 20.75 2.29
N ARG A 35 8.00 20.35 1.05
CA ARG A 35 6.82 19.52 0.76
C ARG A 35 6.94 18.16 1.43
N PRO A 36 5.96 17.75 2.26
CA PRO A 36 5.90 16.37 2.72
C PRO A 36 5.79 15.42 1.52
N VAL A 37 6.39 14.24 1.64
CA VAL A 37 6.29 13.17 0.64
C VAL A 37 5.66 11.94 1.29
N ILE A 38 4.82 11.22 0.55
CA ILE A 38 4.39 9.88 0.91
C ILE A 38 4.85 8.96 -0.22
N LEU A 39 5.81 8.08 0.07
CA LEU A 39 6.23 7.03 -0.86
C LEU A 39 5.40 5.78 -0.61
N LEU A 40 4.68 5.35 -1.62
CA LEU A 40 3.90 4.12 -1.58
C LEU A 40 4.61 3.09 -2.45
N THR A 41 5.17 2.06 -1.84
CA THR A 41 5.78 0.94 -2.56
C THR A 41 4.94 -0.32 -2.40
N GLY A 42 4.95 -1.18 -3.40
CA GLY A 42 4.25 -2.46 -3.28
C GLY A 42 3.96 -3.10 -4.62
N ASP A 43 2.93 -3.93 -4.63
CA ASP A 43 2.56 -4.77 -5.76
C ASP A 43 1.43 -4.16 -6.62
N SER A 44 0.62 -5.03 -7.23
CA SER A 44 -0.54 -4.68 -8.04
C SER A 44 -1.60 -3.88 -7.29
N LEU A 45 -1.76 -4.04 -5.97
CA LEU A 45 -2.72 -3.24 -5.19
C LEU A 45 -2.27 -1.78 -5.07
N THR A 46 -0.97 -1.54 -4.98
CA THR A 46 -0.39 -0.19 -5.04
C THR A 46 -0.45 0.37 -6.46
N GLU A 47 -0.10 -0.44 -7.47
CA GLU A 47 -0.13 -0.01 -8.88
C GLU A 47 -1.54 0.35 -9.33
N GLN A 48 -2.50 -0.57 -9.15
CA GLN A 48 -3.91 -0.34 -9.52
C GLN A 48 -4.56 0.72 -8.63
N GLY A 49 -4.04 0.94 -7.42
CA GLY A 49 -4.42 2.06 -6.58
C GLY A 49 -4.18 3.42 -7.24
N THR A 50 -3.35 3.53 -8.28
CA THR A 50 -3.16 4.77 -9.05
C THR A 50 -4.23 4.99 -10.13
N TYR A 51 -5.11 4.03 -10.37
CA TYR A 51 -6.04 4.07 -11.49
C TYR A 51 -7.29 4.88 -11.16
N PRO A 52 -7.54 6.03 -11.84
CA PRO A 52 -8.71 6.86 -11.57
C PRO A 52 -10.03 6.17 -11.93
N LYS A 53 -10.01 5.22 -12.88
CA LYS A 53 -11.21 4.49 -13.33
C LYS A 53 -11.87 3.59 -12.28
N VAL A 54 -11.18 3.32 -11.18
CA VAL A 54 -11.66 2.47 -10.07
C VAL A 54 -11.56 3.21 -8.74
N ASP A 55 -11.47 4.55 -8.78
CA ASP A 55 -11.22 5.39 -7.61
C ASP A 55 -10.07 4.85 -6.76
N GLY A 56 -8.98 4.48 -7.43
CA GLY A 56 -7.83 3.85 -6.81
C GLY A 56 -7.38 4.64 -5.57
N TRP A 57 -7.11 3.93 -4.46
CA TRP A 57 -6.86 4.59 -3.17
C TRP A 57 -5.68 5.58 -3.23
N VAL A 58 -4.68 5.31 -4.08
CA VAL A 58 -3.55 6.22 -4.33
C VAL A 58 -3.97 7.43 -5.16
N ALA A 59 -4.81 7.24 -6.18
CA ALA A 59 -5.36 8.33 -6.98
C ALA A 59 -6.21 9.27 -6.12
N LEU A 60 -7.00 8.73 -5.20
CA LEU A 60 -7.76 9.51 -4.21
C LEU A 60 -6.83 10.32 -3.29
N LEU A 61 -5.72 9.74 -2.82
CA LEU A 61 -4.70 10.46 -2.03
C LEU A 61 -4.01 11.56 -2.85
N GLN A 62 -3.67 11.29 -4.10
CA GLN A 62 -3.07 12.26 -5.03
C GLN A 62 -4.00 13.45 -5.27
N ALA A 63 -5.29 13.19 -5.50
CA ALA A 63 -6.30 14.22 -5.65
C ALA A 63 -6.44 15.06 -4.36
N ARG A 64 -6.51 14.39 -3.21
CA ARG A 64 -6.65 15.06 -1.89
C ARG A 64 -5.49 15.99 -1.57
N TYR A 65 -4.25 15.56 -1.80
CA TYR A 65 -3.06 16.29 -1.37
C TYR A 65 -2.34 17.04 -2.50
N THR A 66 -2.99 17.22 -3.65
CA THR A 66 -2.38 17.78 -4.87
C THR A 66 -1.64 19.11 -4.66
N ARG A 67 -2.05 19.92 -3.67
CA ARG A 67 -1.45 21.24 -3.34
C ARG A 67 -0.58 21.27 -2.09
N SER A 68 -0.36 20.13 -1.42
CA SER A 68 0.21 20.10 -0.07
C SER A 68 1.22 18.98 0.16
N THR A 69 1.03 17.79 -0.41
CA THR A 69 1.94 16.63 -0.23
C THR A 69 2.22 15.98 -1.58
N ASP A 70 3.45 15.54 -1.81
CA ASP A 70 3.78 14.70 -2.96
C ASP A 70 3.47 13.23 -2.64
N ILE A 71 2.65 12.60 -3.47
CA ILE A 71 2.40 11.16 -3.39
C ILE A 71 3.22 10.49 -4.49
N ILE A 72 4.33 9.86 -4.10
CA ILE A 72 5.21 9.14 -5.00
C ILE A 72 4.85 7.65 -4.94
N THR A 73 4.56 7.05 -6.09
CA THR A 73 4.13 5.65 -6.15
C THR A 73 5.15 4.78 -6.86
N ARG A 74 5.42 3.60 -6.30
CA ARG A 74 6.25 2.52 -6.83
C ARG A 74 5.52 1.19 -6.64
N GLY A 75 4.33 1.10 -7.26
CA GLY A 75 3.58 -0.14 -7.37
C GLY A 75 4.09 -0.96 -8.56
N LEU A 76 4.36 -2.24 -8.35
CA LEU A 76 4.94 -3.13 -9.35
C LEU A 76 4.11 -4.41 -9.42
N SER A 77 3.17 -4.48 -10.36
CA SER A 77 2.26 -5.62 -10.49
C SER A 77 3.00 -6.95 -10.58
N GLY A 78 2.60 -7.90 -9.76
CA GLY A 78 3.20 -9.24 -9.65
C GLY A 78 4.40 -9.34 -8.70
N TYR A 79 4.95 -8.24 -8.18
CA TYR A 79 6.15 -8.29 -7.34
C TYR A 79 5.94 -8.99 -6.00
N ASN A 80 6.94 -9.79 -5.61
CA ASN A 80 7.08 -10.37 -4.28
C ASN A 80 8.27 -9.71 -3.54
N THR A 81 8.50 -10.08 -2.27
CA THR A 81 9.58 -9.48 -1.46
C THR A 81 10.99 -9.83 -1.94
N LYS A 82 11.19 -10.97 -2.61
CA LYS A 82 12.48 -11.32 -3.22
C LYS A 82 12.81 -10.41 -4.38
N TRP A 83 11.86 -10.15 -5.27
CA TRP A 83 12.07 -9.24 -6.41
C TRP A 83 12.30 -7.80 -5.94
N PHE A 84 11.67 -7.39 -4.83
CA PHE A 84 11.97 -6.10 -4.19
C PHE A 84 13.44 -6.01 -3.74
N LEU A 85 14.03 -7.13 -3.31
CA LEU A 85 15.44 -7.27 -2.93
C LEU A 85 16.34 -7.72 -4.10
N ASN A 86 15.87 -7.65 -5.35
CA ASN A 86 16.58 -8.09 -6.55
C ASN A 86 17.02 -9.57 -6.55
N ASN A 87 16.29 -10.44 -5.86
CA ASN A 87 16.49 -11.90 -5.89
C ASN A 87 15.49 -12.54 -6.87
N PRO A 88 15.92 -13.30 -7.90
CA PRO A 88 15.06 -13.75 -9.00
C PRO A 88 14.06 -14.88 -8.65
N GLU A 89 14.12 -15.50 -7.47
CA GLU A 89 13.24 -16.63 -7.14
C GLU A 89 11.76 -16.21 -6.98
N VAL A 90 10.86 -17.05 -7.50
CA VAL A 90 9.44 -16.71 -7.63
C VAL A 90 8.63 -17.06 -6.37
N HIS A 91 9.02 -18.12 -5.68
CA HIS A 91 8.36 -18.56 -4.45
C HIS A 91 9.07 -17.98 -3.23
N VAL A 92 8.29 -17.47 -2.28
CA VAL A 92 8.78 -16.93 -1.02
C VAL A 92 8.06 -17.69 0.11
N PRO A 93 8.71 -18.68 0.74
CA PRO A 93 8.23 -19.29 1.98
C PRO A 93 8.00 -18.24 3.07
N ILE A 94 7.15 -18.54 4.05
CA ILE A 94 6.77 -17.57 5.09
C ILE A 94 7.98 -17.07 5.90
N GLU A 95 8.94 -17.95 6.20
CA GLU A 95 10.17 -17.60 6.91
C GLU A 95 11.01 -16.60 6.12
N GLU A 96 11.20 -16.87 4.83
CA GLU A 96 11.94 -15.98 3.93
C GLU A 96 11.20 -14.67 3.70
N PHE A 97 9.87 -14.71 3.56
CA PHE A 97 9.06 -13.50 3.47
C PHE A 97 9.27 -12.62 4.70
N THR A 98 9.25 -13.22 5.88
CA THR A 98 9.41 -12.52 7.15
C THR A 98 10.79 -11.87 7.24
N GLU A 99 11.86 -12.58 6.85
CA GLU A 99 13.21 -12.01 6.85
C GLU A 99 13.37 -10.92 5.78
N ASN A 100 12.88 -11.16 4.56
CA ASN A 100 12.89 -10.15 3.50
C ASN A 100 12.17 -8.88 3.94
N LEU A 101 11.02 -9.01 4.62
CA LEU A 101 10.29 -7.85 5.14
C LEU A 101 11.10 -7.10 6.20
N ARG A 102 11.81 -7.80 7.09
CA ARG A 102 12.72 -7.14 8.04
C ARG A 102 13.81 -6.36 7.31
N GLU A 103 14.43 -6.97 6.31
CA GLU A 103 15.50 -6.34 5.53
C GLU A 103 14.99 -5.09 4.82
N ILE A 104 13.82 -5.17 4.18
CA ILE A 104 13.19 -4.03 3.50
C ILE A 104 12.93 -2.90 4.50
N VAL A 105 12.27 -3.17 5.63
CA VAL A 105 11.94 -2.14 6.63
C VAL A 105 13.21 -1.52 7.22
N ARG A 106 14.23 -2.33 7.55
CA ARG A 106 15.53 -1.84 8.03
C ARG A 106 16.25 -0.99 6.96
N GLY A 107 16.14 -1.37 5.69
CA GLY A 107 16.65 -0.60 4.56
C GLY A 107 16.05 0.80 4.52
N PHE A 108 14.73 0.92 4.68
CA PHE A 108 14.06 2.22 4.78
C PHE A 108 14.46 3.02 6.02
N GLN A 109 14.54 2.37 7.19
CA GLN A 109 15.00 3.03 8.43
C GLN A 109 16.43 3.58 8.26
N LYS A 110 17.31 2.84 7.58
CA LYS A 110 18.70 3.27 7.31
C LYS A 110 18.75 4.41 6.28
N ALA A 111 18.01 4.30 5.19
CA ALA A 111 18.04 5.26 4.10
C ALA A 111 17.36 6.59 4.46
N ALA A 112 16.33 6.55 5.32
CA ALA A 112 15.61 7.72 5.79
C ALA A 112 15.29 7.63 7.30
N PRO A 113 16.28 7.89 8.18
CA PRO A 113 16.12 7.71 9.63
C PRO A 113 15.03 8.57 10.28
N SER A 114 14.66 9.69 9.64
CA SER A 114 13.58 10.58 10.11
C SER A 114 12.20 10.20 9.55
N ALA A 115 12.12 9.26 8.60
CA ALA A 115 10.87 8.86 7.99
C ALA A 115 9.93 8.16 8.97
N LYS A 116 8.63 8.30 8.73
CA LYS A 116 7.59 7.57 9.45
C LYS A 116 7.17 6.39 8.58
N LEU A 117 7.35 5.18 9.10
CA LEU A 117 7.11 3.96 8.34
C LEU A 117 5.79 3.32 8.75
N LEU A 118 5.02 2.89 7.76
CA LEU A 118 3.76 2.18 7.90
C LEU A 118 3.78 0.89 7.06
N VAL A 119 3.77 -0.26 7.73
CA VAL A 119 3.54 -1.54 7.07
C VAL A 119 2.05 -1.69 6.78
N ILE A 120 1.65 -2.13 5.59
CA ILE A 120 0.26 -2.42 5.27
C ILE A 120 0.15 -3.92 4.97
N THR A 121 -0.65 -4.64 5.76
CA THR A 121 -0.81 -6.09 5.56
C THR A 121 -1.55 -6.38 4.25
N PRO A 122 -1.31 -7.54 3.61
CA PRO A 122 -2.17 -7.98 2.52
C PRO A 122 -3.63 -8.08 2.98
N PRO A 123 -4.62 -7.68 2.17
CA PRO A 123 -6.03 -7.78 2.54
C PRO A 123 -6.54 -9.23 2.43
N HIS A 124 -7.83 -9.45 2.71
CA HIS A 124 -8.47 -10.75 2.53
C HIS A 124 -8.46 -11.21 1.07
N ILE A 125 -8.61 -12.52 0.89
CA ILE A 125 -8.82 -13.16 -0.42
C ILE A 125 -10.24 -13.73 -0.47
N ASP A 126 -10.91 -13.59 -1.62
CA ASP A 126 -12.15 -14.32 -1.89
C ASP A 126 -11.82 -15.73 -2.40
N ASP A 127 -11.82 -16.70 -1.49
CA ASP A 127 -11.56 -18.11 -1.80
C ASP A 127 -12.47 -18.66 -2.91
N ALA A 128 -13.75 -18.27 -2.94
CA ALA A 128 -14.70 -18.75 -3.93
C ALA A 128 -14.37 -18.20 -5.33
N ALA A 129 -14.03 -16.91 -5.41
CA ALA A 129 -13.55 -16.31 -6.66
C ALA A 129 -12.25 -16.96 -7.13
N ARG A 130 -11.34 -17.33 -6.21
CA ARG A 130 -10.08 -18.03 -6.57
C ARG A 130 -10.30 -19.44 -7.09
N VAL A 131 -11.21 -20.19 -6.47
CA VAL A 131 -11.63 -21.51 -6.98
C VAL A 131 -12.23 -21.39 -8.38
N LYS A 132 -13.13 -20.42 -8.61
CA LYS A 132 -13.73 -20.18 -9.92
C LYS A 132 -12.69 -19.83 -10.98
N TYR A 133 -11.78 -18.91 -10.64
CA TYR A 133 -10.68 -18.56 -11.54
C TYR A 133 -9.82 -19.75 -11.89
N ALA A 134 -9.42 -20.56 -10.90
CA ALA A 134 -8.63 -21.76 -11.11
C ALA A 134 -9.30 -22.72 -12.11
N ALA A 135 -10.61 -22.94 -11.98
CA ALA A 135 -11.38 -23.79 -12.88
C ALA A 135 -11.46 -23.27 -14.33
N GLN A 136 -11.40 -21.94 -14.50
CA GLN A 136 -11.51 -21.24 -15.79
C GLN A 136 -10.17 -21.03 -16.49
N ARG A 137 -9.03 -21.31 -15.84
CA ARG A 137 -7.72 -21.19 -16.49
C ARG A 137 -7.62 -22.11 -17.70
N THR A 138 -6.87 -21.68 -18.71
CA THR A 138 -6.63 -22.42 -19.96
C THR A 138 -5.22 -22.97 -20.06
N ASP A 139 -4.39 -22.80 -19.02
CA ASP A 139 -3.00 -23.24 -19.00
C ASP A 139 -2.80 -24.49 -18.11
N ALA A 140 -1.53 -24.91 -17.96
CA ALA A 140 -1.15 -26.08 -17.17
C ALA A 140 -1.55 -26.00 -15.68
N LYS A 141 -1.95 -24.81 -15.19
CA LYS A 141 -2.38 -24.60 -13.81
C LYS A 141 -3.91 -24.67 -13.63
N ARG A 142 -4.66 -25.09 -14.65
CA ARG A 142 -6.12 -25.28 -14.54
C ARG A 142 -6.48 -26.19 -13.36
N GLY A 143 -7.45 -25.74 -12.56
CA GLY A 143 -7.89 -26.40 -11.34
C GLY A 143 -6.98 -26.19 -10.12
N LEU A 144 -5.83 -25.54 -10.28
CA LEU A 144 -4.94 -25.20 -9.17
C LEU A 144 -5.28 -23.81 -8.63
N VAL A 145 -5.72 -23.76 -7.38
CA VAL A 145 -6.00 -22.51 -6.67
C VAL A 145 -4.67 -21.84 -6.33
N ASP A 146 -4.54 -20.58 -6.74
CA ASP A 146 -3.31 -19.80 -6.62
C ASP A 146 -3.13 -19.17 -5.23
N ARG A 147 -4.24 -18.83 -4.56
CA ARG A 147 -4.25 -18.12 -3.28
C ARG A 147 -5.44 -18.53 -2.43
N SER A 148 -5.29 -18.43 -1.12
CA SER A 148 -6.39 -18.59 -0.17
C SER A 148 -6.32 -17.56 0.95
N ASN A 149 -7.46 -17.23 1.54
CA ASN A 149 -7.53 -16.30 2.67
C ASN A 149 -6.76 -16.84 3.88
N ALA A 150 -6.82 -18.15 4.11
CA ALA A 150 -6.08 -18.82 5.19
C ALA A 150 -4.56 -18.66 5.03
N ALA A 151 -4.03 -18.90 3.84
CA ALA A 151 -2.61 -18.69 3.57
C ALA A 151 -2.23 -17.21 3.73
N THR A 152 -3.06 -16.28 3.23
CA THR A 152 -2.83 -14.83 3.40
C THR A 152 -2.77 -14.42 4.87
N ALA A 153 -3.50 -15.09 5.76
CA ALA A 153 -3.46 -14.83 7.19
C ALA A 153 -2.04 -14.98 7.77
N GLU A 154 -1.31 -16.01 7.34
CA GLU A 154 0.07 -16.26 7.80
C GLU A 154 0.99 -15.09 7.44
N TYR A 155 0.91 -14.59 6.21
CA TYR A 155 1.68 -13.45 5.74
C TYR A 155 1.25 -12.13 6.41
N ALA A 156 -0.04 -11.92 6.64
CA ALA A 156 -0.54 -10.76 7.37
C ALA A 156 -0.03 -10.74 8.82
N HIS A 157 -0.07 -11.88 9.51
CA HIS A 157 0.48 -12.00 10.86
C HIS A 157 1.98 -11.76 10.90
N ALA A 158 2.74 -12.25 9.90
CA ALA A 158 4.16 -11.96 9.77
C ALA A 158 4.42 -10.45 9.57
N CYS A 159 3.63 -9.76 8.76
CA CYS A 159 3.72 -8.30 8.63
C CYS A 159 3.51 -7.57 9.96
N VAL A 160 2.48 -7.94 10.72
CA VAL A 160 2.20 -7.35 12.05
C VAL A 160 3.35 -7.64 13.02
N ALA A 161 3.83 -8.88 13.06
CA ALA A 161 4.94 -9.27 13.93
C ALA A 161 6.22 -8.49 13.62
N VAL A 162 6.60 -8.37 12.34
CA VAL A 162 7.78 -7.61 11.92
C VAL A 162 7.61 -6.12 12.20
N ALA A 163 6.42 -5.55 11.97
CA ALA A 163 6.17 -4.14 12.27
C ALA A 163 6.35 -3.84 13.77
N ASN A 164 5.80 -4.71 14.63
CA ASN A 164 5.95 -4.61 16.09
C ASN A 164 7.41 -4.80 16.53
N GLU A 165 8.11 -5.80 15.98
CA GLU A 165 9.53 -6.08 16.24
C GLU A 165 10.40 -4.84 15.94
N LEU A 166 10.18 -4.23 14.78
CA LEU A 166 10.95 -3.09 14.28
C LEU A 166 10.41 -1.73 14.73
N LYS A 167 9.37 -1.72 15.57
CA LYS A 167 8.75 -0.53 16.15
C LYS A 167 8.26 0.47 15.11
N VAL A 168 7.64 -0.04 14.04
CA VAL A 168 6.97 0.77 13.00
C VAL A 168 5.46 0.54 13.07
N SER A 169 4.67 1.51 12.61
CA SER A 169 3.21 1.35 12.59
C SER A 169 2.78 0.30 11.57
N VAL A 170 1.61 -0.32 11.81
CA VAL A 170 0.99 -1.27 10.88
C VAL A 170 -0.48 -0.96 10.66
N LEU A 171 -0.89 -0.88 9.39
CA LEU A 171 -2.29 -0.90 8.97
C LEU A 171 -2.65 -2.34 8.61
N ASP A 172 -3.38 -3.01 9.49
CA ASP A 172 -3.78 -4.40 9.29
C ASP A 172 -5.08 -4.50 8.47
N LEU A 173 -4.94 -4.46 7.15
CA LEU A 173 -6.06 -4.64 6.23
C LEU A 173 -6.65 -6.05 6.32
N TYR A 174 -5.83 -7.08 6.55
CA TYR A 174 -6.33 -8.43 6.74
C TYR A 174 -7.35 -8.50 7.88
N ALA A 175 -6.96 -8.07 9.08
CA ALA A 175 -7.87 -8.06 10.24
C ALA A 175 -9.10 -7.17 9.99
N LEU A 176 -8.90 -6.01 9.36
CA LEU A 176 -9.96 -5.05 9.05
C LEU A 176 -11.06 -5.65 8.16
N PHE A 177 -10.68 -6.28 7.05
CA PHE A 177 -11.65 -6.88 6.14
C PHE A 177 -12.22 -8.19 6.71
N ASN A 178 -11.44 -8.96 7.46
CA ASN A 178 -11.93 -10.19 8.10
C ASN A 178 -12.88 -9.93 9.29
N ALA A 179 -12.94 -8.70 9.81
CA ALA A 179 -13.95 -8.29 10.80
C ALA A 179 -15.34 -8.04 10.17
N MET A 180 -15.43 -7.96 8.84
CA MET A 180 -16.70 -7.85 8.12
C MET A 180 -17.28 -9.23 7.79
N THR A 181 -18.56 -9.29 7.40
CA THR A 181 -19.11 -10.52 6.83
C THR A 181 -18.39 -10.88 5.53
N VAL A 182 -18.36 -12.17 5.19
CA VAL A 182 -17.69 -12.66 3.98
C VAL A 182 -18.30 -12.01 2.73
N GLU A 183 -19.62 -11.84 2.70
CA GLU A 183 -20.33 -11.20 1.60
C GLU A 183 -19.91 -9.74 1.43
N ALA A 184 -19.85 -8.99 2.54
CA ALA A 184 -19.53 -7.57 2.52
C ALA A 184 -18.09 -7.32 2.04
N ARG A 185 -17.11 -8.07 2.57
CA ARG A 185 -15.71 -7.90 2.17
C ARG A 185 -15.46 -8.39 0.75
N ASN A 186 -16.08 -9.49 0.31
CA ASN A 186 -15.87 -10.03 -1.03
C ASN A 186 -16.51 -9.14 -2.10
N ALA A 187 -17.62 -8.46 -1.77
CA ALA A 187 -18.24 -7.47 -2.64
C ALA A 187 -17.34 -6.26 -2.95
N MET A 188 -16.23 -6.07 -2.22
CA MET A 188 -15.24 -5.01 -2.47
C MET A 188 -14.10 -5.43 -3.40
N LEU A 189 -14.13 -6.67 -3.93
CA LEU A 189 -13.12 -7.21 -4.83
C LEU A 189 -13.70 -7.41 -6.24
N VAL A 190 -12.85 -7.28 -7.26
CA VAL A 190 -13.21 -7.50 -8.68
C VAL A 190 -13.04 -8.97 -9.06
N ASP A 191 -11.87 -9.53 -8.74
CA ASP A 191 -11.45 -10.88 -9.13
C ASP A 191 -11.12 -11.76 -7.91
N GLY A 192 -11.53 -11.31 -6.72
CA GLY A 192 -11.18 -11.94 -5.45
C GLY A 192 -9.79 -11.59 -4.92
N ILE A 193 -9.12 -10.62 -5.54
CA ILE A 193 -7.82 -10.06 -5.12
C ILE A 193 -7.85 -8.53 -5.15
N HIS A 194 -8.18 -7.94 -6.30
CA HIS A 194 -8.05 -6.50 -6.53
C HIS A 194 -9.30 -5.75 -6.12
N PHE A 195 -9.12 -4.58 -5.50
CA PHE A 195 -10.22 -3.75 -5.04
C PHE A 195 -11.01 -3.14 -6.20
N ASN A 196 -12.33 -3.10 -6.06
CA ASN A 196 -13.19 -2.21 -6.84
C ASN A 196 -13.22 -0.80 -6.22
N VAL A 197 -14.12 0.06 -6.70
CA VAL A 197 -14.31 1.43 -6.17
C VAL A 197 -14.51 1.43 -4.65
N ALA A 198 -15.49 0.66 -4.15
CA ALA A 198 -15.80 0.62 -2.72
C ALA A 198 -14.62 0.11 -1.87
N GLY A 199 -13.89 -0.88 -2.37
CA GLY A 199 -12.69 -1.39 -1.72
C GLY A 199 -11.57 -0.35 -1.64
N ASN A 200 -11.32 0.39 -2.72
CA ASN A 200 -10.30 1.43 -2.75
C ASN A 200 -10.66 2.62 -1.85
N GLU A 201 -11.92 3.07 -1.86
CA GLU A 201 -12.39 4.14 -0.98
C GLU A 201 -12.24 3.76 0.50
N LEU A 202 -12.55 2.51 0.86
CA LEU A 202 -12.35 2.03 2.22
C LEU A 202 -10.86 2.02 2.59
N VAL A 203 -9.98 1.53 1.71
CA VAL A 203 -8.53 1.53 1.96
C VAL A 203 -8.01 2.96 2.13
N GLU A 204 -8.41 3.92 1.29
CA GLU A 204 -8.02 5.33 1.43
C GLU A 204 -8.44 5.89 2.79
N LYS A 205 -9.68 5.61 3.20
CA LYS A 205 -10.22 6.08 4.49
C LYS A 205 -9.42 5.51 5.65
N GLN A 206 -9.13 4.21 5.63
CA GLN A 206 -8.43 3.54 6.72
C GLN A 206 -6.96 3.94 6.77
N PHE A 207 -6.33 4.13 5.61
CA PHE A 207 -4.99 4.69 5.52
C PHE A 207 -4.92 6.07 6.17
N ARG A 208 -5.82 6.99 5.85
CA ARG A 208 -5.87 8.30 6.49
C ARG A 208 -6.13 8.25 7.98
N ASN A 209 -7.09 7.42 8.42
CA ASN A 209 -7.35 7.24 9.85
C ASN A 209 -6.09 6.79 10.58
N LYS A 210 -5.31 5.88 9.97
CA LYS A 210 -4.06 5.39 10.53
C LYS A 210 -2.98 6.46 10.57
N LEU A 211 -2.88 7.30 9.54
CA LEU A 211 -1.99 8.45 9.57
C LEU A 211 -2.37 9.42 10.71
N SER A 212 -3.65 9.69 10.89
CA SER A 212 -4.14 10.58 11.95
C SER A 212 -3.89 10.02 13.36
N SER A 213 -4.03 8.71 13.55
CA SER A 213 -3.82 8.09 14.88
C SER A 213 -2.35 7.99 15.25
N ASP A 214 -1.50 7.55 14.32
CA ASP A 214 -0.13 7.17 14.62
C ASP A 214 0.89 8.28 14.31
N PHE A 215 0.54 9.19 13.40
CA PHE A 215 1.41 10.24 12.91
C PHE A 215 0.72 11.61 12.96
N SER A 216 0.04 11.92 14.06
CA SER A 216 -0.71 13.16 14.24
C SER A 216 0.10 14.43 13.93
N ALA A 217 1.38 14.47 14.32
CA ALA A 217 2.29 15.57 14.00
C ALA A 217 2.57 15.71 12.48
N LEU A 218 2.51 14.62 11.73
CA LEU A 218 2.66 14.61 10.26
C LEU A 218 1.37 15.07 9.58
N VAL A 219 0.20 14.66 10.06
CA VAL A 219 -1.08 14.95 9.37
C VAL A 219 -1.34 16.43 9.19
N SER A 220 -0.97 17.26 10.17
CA SER A 220 -1.10 18.72 10.04
C SER A 220 -0.27 19.27 8.88
N SER A 221 0.92 18.73 8.61
CA SER A 221 1.73 19.17 7.47
C SER A 221 1.19 18.66 6.13
N LEU A 222 0.54 17.48 6.10
CA LEU A 222 0.06 16.88 4.85
C LEU A 222 -1.01 17.73 4.15
N SER A 223 -1.74 18.57 4.88
CA SER A 223 -2.83 19.40 4.36
C SER A 223 -2.46 20.88 4.22
N THR A 224 -1.25 21.27 4.62
CA THR A 224 -0.80 22.66 4.51
C THR A 224 -0.49 22.99 3.07
N SER A 225 -1.26 23.91 2.47
CA SER A 225 -0.99 24.33 1.09
C SER A 225 0.35 25.05 1.02
N GLN A 226 1.13 24.68 0.01
CA GLN A 226 2.47 25.25 -0.19
C GLN A 226 2.48 26.50 -1.07
N PHE A 227 1.33 26.85 -1.65
CA PHE A 227 1.20 27.95 -2.60
C PHE A 227 0.15 28.93 -2.11
N PRO A 228 0.38 30.24 -2.27
CA PRO A 228 -0.66 31.23 -2.02
C PRO A 228 -1.93 30.93 -2.83
N ALA A 229 -3.08 31.33 -2.28
CA ALA A 229 -4.31 31.33 -3.06
C ALA A 229 -4.16 32.28 -4.25
N ALA A 230 -4.77 31.94 -5.40
CA ALA A 230 -4.76 32.80 -6.58
C ALA A 230 -5.29 34.21 -6.29
N SER A 231 -6.21 34.34 -5.32
CA SER A 231 -6.74 35.61 -4.82
C SER A 231 -5.68 36.57 -4.28
N LYS A 232 -4.54 36.06 -3.78
CA LYS A 232 -3.39 36.90 -3.41
C LYS A 232 -2.91 37.70 -4.62
N TYR A 233 -2.71 37.05 -5.76
CA TYR A 233 -2.19 37.66 -6.97
C TYR A 233 -3.24 38.52 -7.68
N MET A 234 -4.52 38.15 -7.63
CA MET A 234 -5.61 38.96 -8.19
C MET A 234 -5.77 40.32 -7.48
N GLY A 235 -5.41 40.41 -6.20
CA GLY A 235 -5.39 41.69 -5.48
C GLY A 235 -4.15 42.54 -5.77
N GLU A 236 -3.14 41.96 -6.40
CA GLU A 236 -1.88 42.60 -6.80
C GLU A 236 -1.85 42.94 -8.31
N ASP A 237 -2.85 42.47 -9.08
CA ASP A 237 -3.02 42.70 -10.53
C ASP A 237 -3.80 44.02 -10.75
N PRO A 238 -3.17 45.07 -11.33
CA PRO A 238 -3.71 46.43 -11.42
C PRO A 238 -4.91 46.61 -12.38
#